data_AF-A0AAJ4XVI7-F1
#
_entry.id   AF-A0AAJ4XVI7-F1
#
_cell.length_a   1.000
_cell.length_b   1.000
_cell.length_c   1.000
_cell.angle_alpha   90.00
_cell.angle_beta   90.00
_cell.angle_gamma   90.00
#
_symmetry.space_group_name_H-M   'P 1'
#
loop_
_entity.id
_entity.type
_entity.pdbx_description
1 polymer ?
#
loop_
_entity_poly.entity_id
_entity_poly.type
_entity_poly.pdbx_seq_one_letter_code
_entity_poly.pdbx_strand_id
1 'polypeptide(L)'
;MLEDLLRAEAQALHDQYDGHDTDDFMRRLAVRIAQDAARPPRVTRAVLAPAPRPPQLPPPAPAPAPAPTRPTETRPRTRRGLRRRPTPILTQDPATTPTAVVDHVRRLCEMVLRSNDIDSLADFAAHYDPRGARTFACLLYTLDRRESALYWWRFAAGGEDPLAAHLLAAHHAAVGVSPDARLWRTQARMLGFTGDRHFPQPVRPSTHLAEGFARTVPWGTALSTFIKTAHLPRELATH
;
A
#
# COMPACT_ATOMS: atom_id res chain seq x y z
N MET A 1 25.49 15.18 -17.91
CA MET A 1 24.27 15.62 -18.64
C MET A 1 22.98 15.11 -18.00
N LEU A 2 22.75 13.79 -17.85
CA LEU A 2 21.59 13.29 -17.08
C LEU A 2 21.74 13.53 -15.57
N GLU A 3 22.93 13.30 -15.02
CA GLU A 3 23.20 13.53 -13.59
C GLU A 3 23.08 15.00 -13.19
N ASP A 4 23.46 15.92 -14.09
CA ASP A 4 23.35 17.36 -13.86
C ASP A 4 21.89 17.84 -13.91
N LEU A 5 21.08 17.21 -14.77
CA LEU A 5 19.65 17.48 -14.88
C LEU A 5 18.91 16.97 -13.63
N LEU A 6 19.22 15.76 -13.16
CA LEU A 6 18.64 15.20 -11.94
C LEU A 6 19.05 16.00 -10.70
N ARG A 7 20.29 16.51 -10.66
CA ARG A 7 20.76 17.37 -9.56
C ARG A 7 20.03 18.71 -9.55
N ALA A 8 19.84 19.32 -10.72
CA ALA A 8 19.08 20.55 -10.87
C ALA A 8 17.60 20.39 -10.48
N GLU A 9 16.98 19.25 -10.83
CA GLU A 9 15.59 18.94 -10.46
C GLU A 9 15.44 18.69 -8.95
N ALA A 10 16.40 18.00 -8.33
CA ALA A 10 16.43 17.79 -6.89
C ALA A 10 16.59 19.11 -6.11
N GLN A 11 17.44 20.02 -6.60
CA GLN A 11 17.59 21.36 -6.01
C GLN A 11 16.34 22.21 -6.19
N ALA A 12 15.68 22.16 -7.34
CA ALA A 12 14.41 22.85 -7.54
C ALA A 12 13.31 22.34 -6.59
N LEU A 13 13.28 21.03 -6.33
CA LEU A 13 12.37 20.46 -5.32
C LEU A 13 12.76 20.92 -3.91
N HIS A 14 14.04 20.88 -3.55
CA HIS A 14 14.50 21.31 -2.23
C HIS A 14 14.15 22.78 -1.96
N ASP A 15 14.42 23.68 -2.90
CA ASP A 15 14.07 25.10 -2.81
C ASP A 15 12.54 25.32 -2.70
N GLN A 16 11.75 24.45 -3.33
CA GLN A 16 10.29 24.49 -3.25
C GLN A 16 9.77 24.04 -1.87
N TYR A 17 10.49 23.17 -1.17
CA TYR A 17 10.11 22.62 0.13
C TYR A 17 10.79 23.32 1.31
N ASP A 18 11.91 24.00 1.13
CA ASP A 18 12.65 24.73 2.17
C ASP A 18 11.85 25.91 2.77
N GLY A 19 10.84 26.40 2.05
CA GLY A 19 9.88 27.39 2.56
C GLY A 19 8.69 26.78 3.34
N HIS A 20 8.59 25.45 3.45
CA HIS A 20 7.44 24.78 4.05
C HIS A 20 7.62 24.60 5.56
N ASP A 21 7.09 25.55 6.34
CA ASP A 21 6.95 25.40 7.79
C ASP A 21 5.94 24.28 8.10
N THR A 22 6.49 23.08 8.30
CA THR A 22 5.72 21.86 8.56
C THR A 22 4.96 21.97 9.89
N ASP A 23 5.49 22.70 10.87
CA ASP A 23 4.84 22.89 12.17
C ASP A 23 3.63 23.83 12.06
N ASP A 24 3.73 24.88 11.25
CA ASP A 24 2.59 25.75 10.94
C ASP A 24 1.52 25.02 10.12
N PHE A 25 1.93 24.19 9.16
CA PHE A 25 0.99 23.32 8.42
C PHE A 25 0.25 22.35 9.36
N MET A 26 0.97 21.65 10.23
CA MET A 26 0.38 20.70 11.17
C MET A 26 -0.53 21.39 12.19
N ARG A 27 -0.16 22.59 12.66
CA ARG A 27 -1.05 23.43 13.50
C ARG A 27 -2.33 23.82 12.78
N ARG A 28 -2.24 24.31 11.54
CA ARG A 28 -3.43 24.67 10.72
C ARG A 28 -4.30 23.45 10.44
N LEU A 29 -3.70 22.29 10.20
CA LEU A 29 -4.43 21.04 9.99
C LEU A 29 -5.18 20.60 11.25
N ALA A 30 -4.52 20.62 12.42
CA ALA A 30 -5.14 20.29 13.69
C ALA A 30 -6.32 21.23 14.02
N VAL A 31 -6.17 22.54 13.80
CA VAL A 31 -7.26 23.52 13.96
C VAL A 31 -8.44 23.20 13.05
N ARG A 32 -8.20 22.87 11.79
CA ARG A 32 -9.27 22.55 10.82
C ARG A 32 -10.00 21.26 11.18
N ILE A 33 -9.29 20.23 11.63
CA ILE A 33 -9.89 18.97 12.12
C ILE A 33 -10.78 19.24 13.35
N ALA A 34 -10.31 20.05 14.30
CA ALA A 34 -11.09 20.43 15.48
C ALA A 34 -12.34 21.25 15.11
N GLN A 35 -12.22 22.16 14.15
CA GLN A 35 -13.35 22.97 13.65
C GLN A 35 -14.40 22.13 12.91
N ASP A 36 -13.96 21.17 12.09
CA ASP A 36 -14.89 20.27 11.40
C ASP A 36 -15.54 19.26 12.37
N ALA A 37 -14.81 18.81 13.40
CA ALA A 37 -15.39 18.00 14.48
C ALA A 37 -16.43 18.77 15.32
N ALA A 38 -16.31 20.09 15.44
CA ALA A 38 -17.27 20.95 16.13
C ALA A 38 -18.50 21.29 15.28
N ARG A 39 -18.48 21.02 13.97
CA ARG A 39 -19.66 21.25 13.10
C ARG A 39 -20.64 20.09 13.23
N PRO A 40 -21.95 20.35 13.41
CA PRO A 40 -22.95 19.30 13.28
C PRO A 40 -22.91 18.74 11.85
N PRO A 41 -23.09 17.42 11.68
CA PRO A 41 -22.98 16.79 10.37
C PRO A 41 -23.97 17.41 9.39
N ARG A 42 -23.47 17.88 8.23
CA ARG A 42 -24.34 18.22 7.11
C ARG A 42 -24.99 16.93 6.63
N VAL A 43 -26.25 16.73 7.02
CA VAL A 43 -27.10 15.67 6.50
C VAL A 43 -27.37 15.96 5.03
N THR A 44 -26.49 15.48 4.16
CA THR A 44 -26.81 15.36 2.73
C THR A 44 -27.79 14.22 2.62
N ARG A 45 -29.10 14.52 2.73
CA ARG A 45 -30.13 13.56 2.32
C ARG A 45 -29.86 13.23 0.86
N ALA A 46 -29.43 12.00 0.61
CA ALA A 46 -29.51 11.43 -0.73
C ALA A 46 -31.00 11.45 -1.10
N VAL A 47 -31.38 12.40 -1.96
CA VAL A 47 -32.66 12.32 -2.66
C VAL A 47 -32.55 11.06 -3.50
N LEU A 48 -33.32 10.03 -3.11
CA LEU A 48 -33.43 8.80 -3.86
C LEU A 48 -34.03 9.18 -5.22
N ALA A 49 -33.18 9.30 -6.24
CA ALA A 49 -33.66 9.44 -7.60
C ALA A 49 -34.45 8.16 -7.95
N PRO A 50 -35.65 8.26 -8.54
CA PRO A 50 -36.43 7.09 -8.90
C PRO A 50 -35.64 6.23 -9.90
N ALA A 51 -35.69 4.92 -9.69
CA ALA A 51 -34.91 3.93 -10.43
C ALA A 51 -35.08 4.07 -11.96
N PRO A 52 -33.99 3.97 -12.75
CA PRO A 52 -34.12 3.88 -14.19
C PRO A 52 -34.84 2.58 -14.56
N ARG A 53 -35.79 2.66 -15.49
CA ARG A 53 -36.51 1.50 -16.03
C ARG A 53 -35.52 0.48 -16.59
N PRO A 54 -35.81 -0.83 -16.48
CA PRO A 54 -34.97 -1.84 -17.10
C PRO A 54 -34.91 -1.63 -18.62
N PRO A 55 -33.75 -1.88 -19.27
CA PRO A 55 -33.63 -1.79 -20.71
C PRO A 55 -34.55 -2.83 -21.37
N GLN A 56 -35.40 -2.36 -22.28
CA GLN A 56 -36.17 -3.24 -23.15
C GLN A 56 -35.18 -4.06 -24.01
N LEU A 57 -35.35 -5.38 -23.99
CA LEU A 57 -34.67 -6.28 -24.92
C LEU A 57 -35.02 -5.88 -26.37
N PRO A 58 -34.03 -5.68 -27.25
CA PRO A 58 -34.31 -5.50 -28.67
C PRO A 58 -34.92 -6.79 -29.25
N PRO A 59 -35.84 -6.69 -30.22
CA PRO A 59 -36.41 -7.86 -30.89
C PRO A 59 -35.35 -8.64 -31.67
N PRO A 60 -35.54 -9.95 -31.87
CA PRO A 60 -34.57 -10.81 -32.56
C PRO A 60 -34.40 -10.40 -34.03
N ALA A 61 -33.15 -10.42 -34.48
CA ALA A 61 -32.75 -10.09 -35.85
C ALA A 61 -33.34 -11.08 -36.87
N PRO A 62 -33.78 -10.61 -38.06
CA PRO A 62 -34.10 -11.51 -39.18
C PRO A 62 -32.83 -12.12 -39.79
N ALA A 63 -32.99 -13.35 -40.28
CA ALA A 63 -31.97 -14.23 -40.85
C ALA A 63 -31.19 -13.62 -42.04
N PRO A 64 -29.95 -14.10 -42.32
CA PRO A 64 -29.12 -13.57 -43.39
C PRO A 64 -29.63 -14.00 -44.77
N ALA A 65 -29.76 -13.04 -45.69
CA ALA A 65 -30.01 -13.26 -47.11
C ALA A 65 -28.69 -13.57 -47.87
N PRO A 66 -28.75 -14.30 -49.00
CA PRO A 66 -27.56 -14.87 -49.65
C PRO A 66 -26.78 -13.84 -50.48
N ALA A 67 -25.46 -14.06 -50.55
CA ALA A 67 -24.50 -13.22 -51.24
C ALA A 67 -24.65 -13.23 -52.77
N PRO A 68 -24.48 -12.09 -53.47
CA PRO A 68 -24.17 -12.09 -54.88
C PRO A 68 -22.65 -12.08 -55.12
N THR A 69 -22.21 -13.05 -55.90
CA THR A 69 -20.88 -13.15 -56.50
C THR A 69 -20.62 -11.99 -57.47
N ARG A 70 -19.48 -11.30 -57.32
CA ARG A 70 -18.79 -10.69 -58.46
C ARG A 70 -17.26 -10.74 -58.28
N PRO A 71 -16.52 -11.08 -59.34
CA PRO A 71 -15.06 -11.17 -59.32
C PRO A 71 -14.44 -9.80 -59.60
N THR A 72 -13.21 -9.58 -59.12
CA THR A 72 -12.01 -9.32 -59.94
C THR A 72 -10.89 -8.81 -59.03
N GLU A 73 -9.81 -9.60 -59.02
CA GLU A 73 -8.40 -9.28 -58.82
C GLU A 73 -8.01 -7.97 -58.10
N THR A 74 -7.39 -8.11 -56.93
CA THR A 74 -6.20 -7.31 -56.60
C THR A 74 -5.25 -8.11 -55.70
N ARG A 75 -4.08 -8.41 -56.28
CA ARG A 75 -2.93 -9.11 -55.73
C ARG A 75 -2.51 -8.66 -54.31
N PRO A 76 -2.32 -9.57 -53.33
CA PRO A 76 -1.53 -9.27 -52.16
C PRO A 76 -0.08 -9.70 -52.36
N ARG A 77 0.82 -8.75 -52.12
CA ARG A 77 2.26 -8.95 -51.99
C ARG A 77 2.53 -10.06 -50.98
N THR A 78 3.45 -10.96 -51.31
CA THR A 78 4.00 -11.98 -50.40
C THR A 78 4.64 -11.29 -49.18
N ARG A 79 3.87 -11.11 -48.10
CA ARG A 79 4.43 -10.78 -46.79
C ARG A 79 5.20 -12.01 -46.33
N ARG A 80 6.52 -11.95 -46.43
CA ARG A 80 7.44 -12.83 -45.69
C ARG A 80 6.92 -12.92 -44.26
N GLY A 81 6.54 -14.12 -43.83
CA GLY A 81 5.97 -14.36 -42.52
C GLY A 81 6.88 -13.76 -41.45
N LEU A 82 6.33 -12.86 -40.63
CA LEU A 82 6.92 -12.59 -39.32
C LEU A 82 6.97 -13.93 -38.61
N ARG A 83 8.18 -14.46 -38.40
CA ARG A 83 8.40 -15.51 -37.42
C ARG A 83 7.82 -14.99 -36.12
N ARG A 84 6.65 -15.50 -35.70
CA ARG A 84 6.13 -15.30 -34.35
C ARG A 84 7.23 -15.80 -33.43
N ARG A 85 7.95 -14.86 -32.81
CA ARG A 85 8.87 -15.19 -31.73
C ARG A 85 7.99 -15.87 -30.68
N PRO A 86 8.28 -17.13 -30.28
CA PRO A 86 7.52 -17.75 -29.22
C PRO A 86 7.60 -16.82 -28.01
N THR A 87 6.47 -16.29 -27.57
CA THR A 87 6.38 -15.67 -26.25
C THR A 87 6.86 -16.72 -25.27
N PRO A 88 7.91 -16.45 -24.48
CA PRO A 88 8.30 -17.39 -23.46
C PRO A 88 7.07 -17.56 -22.56
N ILE A 89 6.55 -18.78 -22.50
CA ILE A 89 5.65 -19.18 -21.43
C ILE A 89 6.55 -19.09 -20.19
N LEU A 90 6.51 -17.94 -19.51
CA LEU A 90 7.05 -17.79 -18.17
C LEU A 90 6.17 -18.69 -17.31
N THR A 91 6.57 -19.96 -17.20
CA THR A 91 6.04 -20.87 -16.21
C THR A 91 6.35 -20.21 -14.87
N GLN A 92 5.36 -19.54 -14.29
CA GLN A 92 5.52 -18.95 -12.96
C GLN A 92 5.85 -20.09 -12.01
N ASP A 93 7.05 -20.04 -11.44
CA ASP A 93 7.42 -20.92 -10.34
C ASP A 93 6.35 -20.75 -9.24
N PRO A 94 5.73 -21.83 -8.73
CA PRO A 94 4.76 -21.75 -7.63
C PRO A 94 5.28 -21.00 -6.39
N ALA A 95 6.60 -20.97 -6.18
CA ALA A 95 7.25 -20.17 -5.13
C ALA A 95 7.19 -18.64 -5.37
N THR A 96 6.85 -18.22 -6.60
CA THR A 96 6.71 -16.81 -7.02
C THR A 96 5.25 -16.42 -7.27
N THR A 97 4.30 -17.18 -6.72
CA THR A 97 2.90 -16.77 -6.73
C THR A 97 2.69 -15.53 -5.86
N PRO A 98 1.81 -14.59 -6.25
CA PRO A 98 1.42 -13.44 -5.44
C PRO A 98 1.17 -13.78 -3.96
N THR A 99 0.43 -14.87 -3.71
CA THR A 99 0.11 -15.35 -2.37
C THR A 99 1.35 -15.79 -1.59
N ALA A 100 2.26 -16.55 -2.21
CA ALA A 100 3.50 -16.99 -1.55
C ALA A 100 4.38 -15.80 -1.16
N VAL A 101 4.41 -14.74 -1.97
CA VAL A 101 5.14 -13.51 -1.66
C VAL A 101 4.46 -12.72 -0.53
N VAL A 102 3.12 -12.61 -0.52
CA VAL A 102 2.38 -12.01 0.62
C VAL A 102 2.66 -12.77 1.91
N ASP A 103 2.64 -14.10 1.87
CA ASP A 103 2.94 -14.95 3.03
C ASP A 103 4.40 -14.80 3.48
N HIS A 104 5.33 -14.61 2.56
CA HIS A 104 6.71 -14.29 2.89
C HIS A 104 6.81 -12.94 3.62
N VAL A 105 6.13 -11.90 3.14
CA VAL A 105 6.08 -10.60 3.83
C VAL A 105 5.46 -10.74 5.22
N ARG A 106 4.39 -11.54 5.37
CA ARG A 106 3.79 -11.83 6.68
C ARG A 106 4.80 -12.53 7.62
N ARG A 107 5.53 -13.53 7.13
CA ARG A 107 6.60 -14.20 7.91
C ARG A 107 7.69 -13.22 8.33
N LEU A 108 8.11 -12.30 7.45
CA LEU A 108 9.06 -11.25 7.81
C LEU A 108 8.53 -10.34 8.91
N CYS A 109 7.26 -9.93 8.83
CA CYS A 109 6.61 -9.14 9.88
C CYS A 109 6.61 -9.88 11.22
N GLU A 110 6.28 -11.17 11.21
CA GLU A 110 6.32 -12.00 12.43
C GLU A 110 7.74 -12.12 13.00
N MET A 111 8.77 -12.22 12.16
CA MET A 111 10.16 -12.23 12.62
C MET A 111 10.57 -10.89 13.26
N VAL A 112 10.16 -9.76 12.68
CA VAL A 112 10.35 -8.42 13.30
C VAL A 112 9.70 -8.39 14.68
N LEU A 113 8.45 -8.85 14.79
CA LEU A 113 7.71 -8.83 16.05
C LEU A 113 8.26 -9.80 17.11
N ARG A 114 9.03 -10.82 16.71
CA ARG A 114 9.72 -11.78 17.61
C ARG A 114 11.17 -11.40 17.90
N SER A 115 11.70 -10.33 17.30
CA SER A 115 13.06 -9.86 17.54
C SER A 115 13.10 -8.78 18.63
N ASN A 116 14.30 -8.30 18.94
CA ASN A 116 14.50 -7.13 19.80
C ASN A 116 13.99 -5.82 19.15
N ASP A 117 13.57 -5.85 17.88
CA ASP A 117 12.94 -4.69 17.26
C ASP A 117 11.62 -4.32 17.93
N ILE A 118 10.95 -5.26 18.63
CA ILE A 118 9.72 -4.95 19.35
C ILE A 118 9.90 -3.83 20.38
N ASP A 119 11.10 -3.69 20.96
CA ASP A 119 11.40 -2.68 21.96
C ASP A 119 11.50 -1.27 21.34
N SER A 120 11.77 -1.17 20.02
CA SER A 120 11.78 0.12 19.28
C SER A 120 10.41 0.79 19.20
N LEU A 121 9.32 0.09 19.54
CA LEU A 121 7.99 0.70 19.62
C LEU A 121 7.92 1.81 20.68
N ALA A 122 8.68 1.69 21.78
CA ALA A 122 8.75 2.72 22.80
C ALA A 122 9.41 4.00 22.26
N ASP A 123 10.50 3.84 21.51
CA ASP A 123 11.21 4.96 20.87
C ASP A 123 10.35 5.62 19.79
N PHE A 124 9.58 4.83 19.04
CA PHE A 124 8.61 5.37 18.08
C PHE A 124 7.52 6.20 18.75
N ALA A 125 6.96 5.71 19.87
CA ALA A 125 5.93 6.45 20.61
C ALA A 125 6.46 7.79 21.16
N ALA A 126 7.74 7.86 21.53
CA ALA A 126 8.34 9.05 22.10
C ALA A 126 8.92 10.02 21.04
N HIS A 127 9.51 9.50 19.96
CA HIS A 127 10.37 10.28 19.05
C HIS A 127 10.11 10.01 17.57
N TYR A 128 9.08 9.25 17.20
CA TYR A 128 8.83 8.84 15.81
C TYR A 128 10.02 8.12 15.15
N ASP A 129 10.75 7.31 15.93
CA ASP A 129 11.86 6.49 15.45
C ASP A 129 11.49 5.64 14.21
N PRO A 130 12.27 5.70 13.10
CA PRO A 130 11.99 4.94 11.89
C PRO A 130 11.93 3.42 12.08
N ARG A 131 12.80 2.86 12.93
CA ARG A 131 12.84 1.41 13.20
C ARG A 131 11.58 0.98 13.95
N GLY A 132 11.14 1.76 14.93
CA GLY A 132 9.89 1.53 15.64
C GLY A 132 8.65 1.72 14.74
N ALA A 133 8.67 2.69 13.82
CA ALA A 133 7.62 2.83 12.81
C ALA A 133 7.52 1.60 11.90
N ARG A 134 8.66 1.01 11.49
CA ARG A 134 8.68 -0.28 10.76
C ARG A 134 8.07 -1.40 11.59
N THR A 135 8.42 -1.50 12.87
CA THR A 135 7.90 -2.53 13.77
C THR A 135 6.39 -2.38 13.95
N PHE A 136 5.90 -1.14 14.12
CA PHE A 136 4.47 -0.85 14.20
C PHE A 136 3.74 -1.20 12.90
N ALA A 137 4.34 -0.90 11.74
CA ALA A 137 3.83 -1.31 10.45
C ALA A 137 3.73 -2.85 10.32
N CYS A 138 4.72 -3.59 10.81
CA CYS A 138 4.68 -5.06 10.83
C CYS A 138 3.51 -5.59 11.67
N LEU A 139 3.25 -4.99 12.84
CA LEU A 139 2.08 -5.31 13.66
C LEU A 139 0.78 -5.08 12.86
N LEU A 140 0.62 -3.90 12.27
CA LEU A 140 -0.55 -3.56 11.46
C LEU A 140 -0.74 -4.52 10.27
N TYR A 141 0.35 -4.94 9.63
CA TYR A 141 0.31 -5.88 8.52
C TYR A 141 -0.20 -7.26 8.96
N THR A 142 0.21 -7.75 10.14
CA THR A 142 -0.31 -9.01 10.70
C THR A 142 -1.79 -8.92 11.09
N LEU A 143 -2.28 -7.73 11.42
CA LEU A 143 -3.70 -7.43 11.68
C LEU A 143 -4.51 -7.14 10.40
N ASP A 144 -3.94 -7.40 9.22
CA ASP A 144 -4.52 -7.13 7.89
C ASP A 144 -4.89 -5.65 7.65
N ARG A 145 -4.30 -4.71 8.41
CA ARG A 145 -4.42 -3.26 8.20
C ARG A 145 -3.39 -2.78 7.18
N ARG A 146 -3.49 -3.30 5.96
CA ARG A 146 -2.46 -3.18 4.90
C ARG A 146 -2.14 -1.74 4.53
N GLU A 147 -3.14 -0.92 4.22
CA GLU A 147 -2.91 0.48 3.83
C GLU A 147 -2.17 1.26 4.92
N SER A 148 -2.55 1.06 6.18
CA SER A 148 -1.88 1.68 7.33
C SER A 148 -0.45 1.17 7.50
N ALA A 149 -0.21 -0.14 7.33
CA ALA A 149 1.14 -0.69 7.36
C ALA A 149 2.02 -0.10 6.25
N LEU A 150 1.51 0.02 5.02
CA LEU A 150 2.24 0.60 3.90
C LEU A 150 2.57 2.08 4.14
N TYR A 151 1.68 2.84 4.78
CA TYR A 151 1.99 4.22 5.17
C TYR A 151 3.20 4.27 6.11
N TRP A 152 3.19 3.48 7.17
CA TRP A 152 4.26 3.49 8.17
C TRP A 152 5.58 2.90 7.65
N TRP A 153 5.54 1.92 6.75
CA TRP A 153 6.77 1.50 6.06
C TRP A 153 7.34 2.59 5.15
N ARG A 154 6.51 3.41 4.49
CA ARG A 154 7.01 4.54 3.68
C ARG A 154 7.65 5.59 4.57
N PHE A 155 7.05 5.89 5.72
CA PHE A 155 7.64 6.76 6.74
C PHE A 155 9.01 6.23 7.18
N ALA A 156 9.08 4.97 7.60
CA ALA A 156 10.33 4.35 8.06
C ALA A 156 11.41 4.33 6.96
N ALA A 157 11.05 3.99 5.72
CA ALA A 157 11.97 4.00 4.59
C ALA A 157 12.45 5.42 4.22
N GLY A 158 11.63 6.44 4.46
CA GLY A 158 12.03 7.85 4.37
C GLY A 158 12.99 8.27 5.47
N GLY A 159 12.84 7.71 6.67
CA GLY A 159 13.80 7.79 7.78
C GLY A 159 14.98 6.82 7.65
N GLU A 160 15.36 6.48 6.43
CA GLU A 160 16.52 5.64 6.09
C GLU A 160 16.49 4.19 6.61
N ASP A 161 15.32 3.63 6.96
CA ASP A 161 15.22 2.23 7.36
C ASP A 161 15.29 1.26 6.15
N PRO A 162 16.36 0.45 5.99
CA PRO A 162 16.53 -0.37 4.79
C PRO A 162 15.55 -1.54 4.72
N LEU A 163 15.14 -2.09 5.88
CA LEU A 163 14.22 -3.23 5.94
C LEU A 163 12.78 -2.80 5.58
N ALA A 164 12.35 -1.60 5.96
CA ALA A 164 11.06 -1.04 5.58
C ALA A 164 10.96 -0.86 4.06
N ALA A 165 12.02 -0.34 3.43
CA ALA A 165 12.10 -0.24 1.96
C ALA A 165 12.02 -1.63 1.30
N HIS A 166 12.69 -2.63 1.87
CA HIS A 166 12.61 -4.01 1.39
C HIS A 166 11.19 -4.61 1.52
N LEU A 167 10.52 -4.40 2.66
CA LEU A 167 9.15 -4.86 2.91
C LEU A 167 8.15 -4.25 1.93
N LEU A 168 8.29 -2.95 1.61
CA LEU A 168 7.52 -2.30 0.56
C LEU A 168 7.76 -2.93 -0.81
N ALA A 169 9.03 -3.15 -1.16
CA ALA A 169 9.37 -3.76 -2.43
C ALA A 169 8.78 -5.17 -2.59
N ALA A 170 8.85 -5.98 -1.52
CA ALA A 170 8.30 -7.33 -1.48
C ALA A 170 6.77 -7.31 -1.55
N HIS A 171 6.11 -6.42 -0.80
CA HIS A 171 4.65 -6.27 -0.85
C HIS A 171 4.16 -5.86 -2.25
N HIS A 172 4.74 -4.83 -2.84
CA HIS A 172 4.35 -4.35 -4.16
C HIS A 172 4.61 -5.38 -5.25
N ALA A 173 5.68 -6.18 -5.12
CA ALA A 173 5.93 -7.31 -6.02
C ALA A 173 4.87 -8.41 -5.88
N ALA A 174 4.31 -8.60 -4.69
CA ALA A 174 3.26 -9.57 -4.42
C ALA A 174 1.92 -9.14 -5.03
N VAL A 175 1.59 -7.84 -4.98
CA VAL A 175 0.32 -7.31 -5.47
C VAL A 175 0.29 -7.21 -7.01
N GLY A 176 1.45 -7.14 -7.67
CA GLY A 176 1.56 -7.26 -9.13
C GLY A 176 2.80 -6.58 -9.72
N VAL A 177 2.80 -6.36 -11.03
CA VAL A 177 3.87 -5.61 -11.71
C VAL A 177 3.71 -4.12 -11.42
N SER A 178 4.22 -3.68 -10.27
CA SER A 178 4.17 -2.29 -9.84
C SER A 178 5.51 -1.58 -10.07
N PRO A 179 5.54 -0.37 -10.67
CA PRO A 179 6.70 0.52 -10.64
C PRO A 179 7.24 0.72 -9.22
N ASP A 180 6.36 0.73 -8.21
CA ASP A 180 6.72 0.90 -6.80
C ASP A 180 7.63 -0.24 -6.32
N ALA A 181 7.40 -1.48 -6.77
CA ALA A 181 8.24 -2.61 -6.40
C ALA A 181 9.70 -2.42 -6.86
N ARG A 182 9.91 -1.77 -8.01
CA ARG A 182 11.26 -1.44 -8.50
C ARG A 182 11.84 -0.26 -7.75
N LEU A 183 11.05 0.80 -7.55
CA LEU A 183 11.46 1.99 -6.81
C LEU A 183 11.96 1.61 -5.41
N TRP A 184 11.16 0.90 -4.63
CA TRP A 184 11.50 0.52 -3.27
C TRP A 184 12.63 -0.50 -3.20
N ARG A 185 12.76 -1.38 -4.21
CA ARG A 185 13.92 -2.28 -4.30
C ARG A 185 15.21 -1.49 -4.55
N THR A 186 15.17 -0.45 -5.39
CA THR A 186 16.31 0.45 -5.60
C THR A 186 16.63 1.22 -4.32
N GLN A 187 15.61 1.78 -3.64
CA GLN A 187 15.79 2.47 -2.35
C GLN A 187 16.46 1.56 -1.31
N ALA A 188 15.95 0.34 -1.12
CA ALA A 188 16.52 -0.62 -0.18
C ALA A 188 18.00 -0.90 -0.51
N ARG A 189 18.36 -1.03 -1.78
CA ARG A 189 19.75 -1.23 -2.21
C ARG A 189 20.63 0.00 -1.96
N MET A 190 20.12 1.21 -2.19
CA MET A 190 20.86 2.46 -1.90
C MET A 190 21.12 2.60 -0.41
N LEU A 191 20.16 2.19 0.43
CA LEU A 191 20.29 2.11 1.88
C LEU A 191 21.15 0.91 2.35
N GLY A 192 21.76 0.16 1.44
CA GLY A 192 22.66 -0.95 1.78
C GLY A 192 21.97 -2.22 2.28
N PHE A 193 20.67 -2.38 2.03
CA PHE A 193 19.93 -3.57 2.46
C PHE A 193 20.59 -4.86 1.94
N THR A 194 20.86 -5.75 2.89
CA THR A 194 21.37 -7.11 2.68
C THR A 194 20.67 -8.02 3.68
N GLY A 195 20.18 -9.18 3.22
CA GLY A 195 19.41 -10.09 4.07
C GLY A 195 20.16 -10.49 5.33
N ASP A 196 21.46 -10.77 5.20
CA ASP A 196 22.32 -11.22 6.30
C ASP A 196 22.49 -10.18 7.42
N ARG A 197 22.39 -8.88 7.09
CA ARG A 197 22.56 -7.78 8.05
C ARG A 197 21.25 -7.26 8.60
N HIS A 198 20.20 -7.29 7.79
CA HIS A 198 18.97 -6.53 8.08
C HIS A 198 17.78 -7.43 8.42
N PHE A 199 17.85 -8.74 8.17
CA PHE A 199 16.78 -9.60 8.64
C PHE A 199 16.83 -9.73 10.16
N PRO A 200 15.68 -9.51 10.83
CA PRO A 200 15.60 -9.57 12.28
C PRO A 200 15.80 -11.00 12.76
N GLN A 201 16.59 -11.18 13.81
CA GLN A 201 16.73 -12.47 14.47
C GLN A 201 15.60 -12.65 15.48
N PRO A 202 14.72 -13.64 15.32
CA PRO A 202 13.69 -13.92 16.31
C PRO A 202 14.35 -14.47 17.58
N VAL A 203 14.19 -13.76 18.69
CA VAL A 203 14.70 -14.16 20.01
C VAL A 203 13.58 -14.60 20.95
N ARG A 204 12.31 -14.42 20.54
CA ARG A 204 11.12 -14.78 21.30
C ARG A 204 10.40 -15.98 20.66
N PRO A 205 9.85 -16.92 21.46
CA PRO A 205 9.22 -18.13 20.94
C PRO A 205 7.86 -17.87 20.26
N SER A 206 7.20 -16.75 20.56
CA SER A 206 5.93 -16.37 19.94
C SER A 206 5.82 -14.86 19.74
N THR A 207 4.95 -14.45 18.82
CA THR A 207 4.60 -13.03 18.53
C THR A 207 3.69 -12.42 19.60
N HIS A 208 3.46 -13.07 20.73
CA HIS A 208 2.61 -12.53 21.77
C HIS A 208 3.22 -11.22 22.28
N LEU A 209 2.46 -10.13 22.21
CA LEU A 209 2.85 -8.85 22.82
C LEU A 209 3.24 -9.14 24.27
N ALA A 210 4.42 -8.70 24.68
CA ALA A 210 4.91 -8.92 26.04
C ALA A 210 3.86 -8.44 27.04
N GLU A 211 3.70 -9.18 28.14
CA GLU A 211 2.77 -8.84 29.22
C GLU A 211 3.08 -7.41 29.70
N GLY A 212 2.13 -6.48 29.53
CA GLY A 212 2.31 -5.04 29.83
C GLY A 212 2.55 -4.12 28.64
N PHE A 213 2.92 -4.63 27.46
CA PHE A 213 3.06 -3.82 26.23
C PHE A 213 1.71 -3.49 25.60
N ALA A 214 0.74 -4.41 25.76
CA ALA A 214 -0.66 -4.15 25.52
C ALA A 214 -1.36 -3.98 26.87
N ARG A 215 -2.06 -2.84 27.06
CA ARG A 215 -3.06 -2.76 28.12
C ARG A 215 -4.29 -3.52 27.66
N THR A 216 -4.69 -4.53 28.41
CA THR A 216 -6.05 -5.07 28.31
C THR A 216 -6.99 -3.99 28.81
N VAL A 217 -7.47 -3.15 27.90
CA VAL A 217 -8.47 -2.17 28.27
C VAL A 217 -9.83 -2.88 28.19
N PRO A 218 -10.70 -2.77 29.21
CA PRO A 218 -11.97 -3.49 29.26
C PRO A 218 -12.99 -2.84 28.30
N TRP A 219 -12.67 -2.86 27.00
CA TRP A 219 -13.35 -2.08 25.97
C TRP A 219 -14.53 -2.80 25.30
N GLY A 220 -14.91 -3.99 25.77
CA GLY A 220 -16.16 -4.68 25.47
C GLY A 220 -16.76 -4.40 24.08
N THR A 221 -18.05 -4.10 24.04
CA THR A 221 -18.79 -3.72 22.81
C THR A 221 -18.36 -2.37 22.23
N ALA A 222 -17.71 -1.49 23.01
CA ALA A 222 -17.32 -0.14 22.58
C ALA A 222 -16.28 -0.17 21.46
N LEU A 223 -15.31 -1.09 21.51
CA LEU A 223 -14.33 -1.28 20.42
C LEU A 223 -15.00 -1.80 19.14
N SER A 224 -15.91 -2.77 19.26
CA SER A 224 -16.65 -3.25 18.09
C SER A 224 -17.54 -2.16 17.50
N THR A 225 -18.09 -1.26 18.31
CA THR A 225 -18.85 -0.10 17.85
C THR A 225 -17.93 0.89 17.15
N PHE A 226 -16.78 1.27 17.74
CA PHE A 226 -15.80 2.15 17.10
C PHE A 226 -15.30 1.63 15.74
N ILE A 227 -15.03 0.34 15.61
CA ILE A 227 -14.60 -0.25 14.32
C ILE A 227 -15.71 -0.14 13.26
N LYS A 228 -16.99 -0.14 13.67
CA LYS A 228 -18.16 -0.12 12.78
C LYS A 228 -18.73 1.29 12.55
N THR A 229 -18.37 2.27 13.37
CA THR A 229 -18.90 3.65 13.30
C THR A 229 -17.77 4.66 13.23
N ALA A 230 -17.88 5.65 12.35
CA ALA A 230 -16.86 6.70 12.17
C ALA A 230 -16.73 7.69 13.35
N HIS A 231 -17.40 7.45 14.49
CA HIS A 231 -17.27 8.27 15.69
C HIS A 231 -16.44 7.54 16.76
N LEU A 232 -15.54 8.26 17.43
CA LEU A 232 -14.87 7.77 18.63
C LEU A 232 -15.88 7.79 19.79
N PRO A 233 -16.29 6.64 20.35
CA PRO A 233 -17.15 6.62 21.52
C PRO A 233 -16.51 7.41 22.66
N ARG A 234 -17.30 8.20 23.41
CA ARG A 234 -16.78 9.02 24.53
C ARG A 234 -16.00 8.20 25.56
N GLU A 235 -16.36 6.93 25.72
CA GLU A 235 -15.69 5.96 26.58
C GLU A 235 -14.23 5.69 26.18
N LEU A 236 -13.88 5.86 24.89
CA LEU A 236 -12.52 5.76 24.37
C LEU A 236 -11.76 7.10 24.41
N ALA A 237 -12.43 8.21 24.71
CA ALA A 237 -11.83 9.55 24.70
C ALA A 237 -11.29 10.01 26.06
N THR A 238 -11.54 9.25 27.14
CA THR A 238 -11.28 9.66 28.53
C THR A 238 -10.17 8.86 29.24
N HIS A 239 -9.37 8.06 28.50
CA HIS A 239 -8.26 7.27 29.01
C HIS A 239 -6.99 7.52 28.21
#